data_AF-A0A381YAQ9-F1
#
_entry.id   AF-A0A381YAQ9-F1
#
_cell.length_a   1.000
_cell.length_b   1.000
_cell.length_c   1.000
_cell.angle_alpha   90.00
_cell.angle_beta   90.00
_cell.angle_gamma   90.00
#
_symmetry.space_group_name_H-M   'P 1'
#
loop_
_entity.id
_entity.type
_entity.pdbx_description
1 polymer ?
#
loop_
_entity_poly.entity_id
_entity_poly.type
_entity_poly.pdbx_seq_one_letter_code
_entity_poly.pdbx_strand_id
1 'polypeptide(L)'
;MDIMASEILICRLITGEDVIGKITEGSKVITIHKGYVIIPTQSAKGQPIQLMMTPYAPYSDGDIVEVKSDKVVSITKPKEHIKQNYINSTSSIVTPGKKQLITETGLPTLDK
;
A
#
# COMPACT_ATOMS: atom_id res chain seq x y z
N MET A 1 -6.62 2.83 -26.41
CA MET A 1 -6.64 1.85 -25.32
C MET A 1 -6.20 2.61 -24.11
N ASP A 2 -7.17 3.13 -23.37
CA ASP A 2 -6.92 4.12 -22.34
C ASP A 2 -6.27 3.44 -21.16
N ILE A 3 -5.00 3.74 -20.93
CA ILE A 3 -4.29 3.37 -19.71
C ILE A 3 -4.91 4.26 -18.63
N MET A 4 -5.85 3.72 -17.85
CA MET A 4 -6.38 4.42 -16.69
C MET A 4 -5.23 4.69 -15.72
N ALA A 5 -5.17 5.90 -15.18
CA ALA A 5 -4.17 6.29 -14.19
C ALA A 5 -4.19 5.31 -13.00
N SER A 6 -3.02 4.98 -12.44
CA SER A 6 -2.92 4.03 -11.33
C SER A 6 -3.72 4.54 -10.11
N GLU A 7 -4.79 3.85 -9.75
CA GLU A 7 -5.60 4.16 -8.57
C GLU A 7 -5.33 3.14 -7.44
N ILE A 8 -5.49 3.55 -6.17
CA ILE A 8 -5.48 2.59 -5.07
C ILE A 8 -6.82 1.86 -5.07
N LEU A 9 -6.80 0.59 -5.46
CA LEU A 9 -7.97 -0.26 -5.65
C LEU A 9 -7.78 -1.58 -4.90
N ILE A 10 -8.89 -2.29 -4.69
CA ILE A 10 -8.92 -3.66 -4.18
C ILE A 10 -9.35 -4.57 -5.33
N CYS A 11 -8.61 -5.64 -5.58
CA CYS A 11 -9.03 -6.72 -6.47
C CYS A 11 -9.30 -8.00 -5.68
N ARG A 12 -10.44 -8.65 -5.94
CA ARG A 12 -10.75 -9.99 -5.46
C ARG A 12 -10.19 -10.98 -6.46
N LEU A 13 -9.28 -11.85 -6.05
CA LEU A 13 -8.76 -12.91 -6.90
C LEU A 13 -9.64 -14.16 -6.83
N ILE A 14 -9.57 -15.00 -7.86
CA ILE A 14 -10.32 -16.27 -7.94
C ILE A 14 -9.97 -17.25 -6.81
N THR A 15 -8.77 -17.13 -6.26
CA THR A 15 -8.26 -17.86 -5.09
C THR A 15 -8.90 -17.42 -3.78
N GLY A 16 -9.61 -16.28 -3.77
CA GLY A 16 -10.44 -15.83 -2.68
C GLY A 16 -9.87 -14.67 -1.87
N GLU A 17 -8.58 -14.34 -2.00
CA GLU A 17 -7.98 -13.19 -1.34
C GLU A 17 -8.42 -11.84 -1.94
N ASP A 18 -8.48 -10.83 -1.08
CA ASP A 18 -8.60 -9.43 -1.47
C ASP A 18 -7.20 -8.79 -1.43
N VAL A 19 -6.74 -8.27 -2.57
CA VAL A 19 -5.45 -7.59 -2.71
C VAL A 19 -5.67 -6.10 -2.94
N ILE A 20 -5.14 -5.26 -2.06
CA ILE A 20 -5.08 -3.81 -2.21
C ILE A 20 -3.73 -3.38 -2.79
N GLY A 21 -3.75 -2.44 -3.73
CA GLY A 21 -2.52 -1.91 -4.32
C GLY A 21 -2.81 -0.72 -5.23
N LYS A 22 -1.75 -0.15 -5.84
CA LYS A 22 -1.93 0.74 -6.99
C LYS A 22 -2.15 -0.12 -8.23
N ILE A 23 -3.38 -0.14 -8.74
CA ILE A 23 -3.79 -1.04 -9.83
C ILE A 23 -3.94 -0.25 -11.12
N THR A 24 -3.37 -0.81 -12.19
CA THR A 24 -3.56 -0.36 -13.57
C THR A 24 -4.25 -1.49 -14.33
N GLU A 25 -5.40 -1.20 -14.95
CA GLU A 25 -6.15 -2.17 -15.74
C GLU A 25 -5.65 -2.20 -17.19
N GLY A 26 -5.31 -3.39 -17.68
CA GLY A 26 -5.06 -3.67 -19.09
C GLY A 26 -6.05 -4.70 -19.65
N SER A 27 -6.04 -4.94 -20.96
CA SER A 27 -6.98 -5.90 -21.59
C SER A 27 -6.81 -7.34 -21.16
N LYS A 28 -5.56 -7.77 -20.92
CA LYS A 28 -5.21 -9.17 -20.64
C LYS A 28 -4.63 -9.37 -19.26
N VAL A 29 -4.04 -8.32 -18.70
CA VAL A 29 -3.38 -8.32 -17.41
C VAL A 29 -3.81 -7.07 -16.66
N ILE A 30 -3.89 -7.20 -15.34
CA ILE A 30 -3.85 -6.08 -14.41
C ILE A 30 -2.46 -6.02 -13.79
N THR A 31 -1.97 -4.82 -13.54
CA THR A 31 -0.68 -4.60 -12.89
C THR A 31 -0.94 -4.07 -11.49
N ILE A 32 -0.43 -4.75 -10.47
CA ILE A 32 -0.58 -4.39 -9.05
C ILE A 32 0.80 -3.93 -8.55
N HIS A 33 0.92 -2.64 -8.24
CA HIS A 33 2.11 -2.09 -7.60
C HIS A 33 1.92 -2.01 -6.08
N LYS A 34 2.92 -2.48 -5.32
CA LYS A 34 2.95 -2.58 -3.86
C LYS A 34 1.70 -3.29 -3.31
N GLY A 35 1.41 -4.49 -3.84
CA GLY A 35 0.23 -5.27 -3.47
C GLY A 35 0.29 -5.82 -2.04
N TYR A 36 -0.81 -5.70 -1.30
CA TYR A 36 -1.00 -6.29 0.03
C TYR A 36 -2.31 -7.07 0.10
N VAL A 37 -2.27 -8.26 0.72
CA VAL A 37 -3.47 -9.05 1.02
C VAL A 37 -4.13 -8.48 2.28
N ILE A 38 -5.46 -8.31 2.24
CA ILE A 38 -6.27 -7.93 3.39
C ILE A 38 -6.77 -9.19 4.09
N ILE A 39 -6.34 -9.41 5.33
CA ILE A 39 -6.69 -10.59 6.14
C ILE A 39 -7.58 -10.14 7.30
N PRO A 40 -8.85 -10.57 7.36
CA PRO A 40 -9.69 -10.35 8.53
C PRO A 40 -9.26 -11.29 9.67
N THR A 41 -9.01 -10.73 10.84
CA THR A 41 -8.71 -11.48 12.06
C THR A 41 -9.67 -11.13 13.17
N GLN A 42 -9.91 -12.09 14.05
CA GLN A 42 -10.64 -11.90 15.29
C GLN A 42 -9.78 -12.47 16.41
N SER A 43 -9.61 -11.69 17.48
CA SER A 43 -8.88 -12.15 18.66
C SER A 43 -9.62 -13.26 19.41
N ALA A 44 -10.96 -13.21 19.43
CA ALA A 44 -11.84 -14.24 19.96
C ALA A 44 -13.23 -14.16 19.31
N LYS A 45 -14.03 -15.23 19.42
CA LYS A 45 -15.39 -15.28 18.90
C LYS A 45 -16.24 -14.14 19.49
N GLY A 46 -16.85 -13.33 18.62
CA GLY A 46 -17.70 -12.20 19.01
C GLY A 46 -16.96 -10.88 19.24
N GLN A 47 -15.63 -10.85 19.12
CA GLN A 47 -14.85 -9.61 19.15
C GLN A 47 -14.88 -8.89 17.78
N PRO A 48 -14.63 -7.58 17.75
CA PRO A 48 -14.53 -6.82 16.51
C PRO A 48 -13.52 -7.43 15.54
N ILE A 49 -13.87 -7.44 14.25
CA ILE A 49 -12.94 -7.83 13.18
C ILE A 49 -11.86 -6.77 13.06
N GLN A 50 -10.61 -7.20 13.11
CA GLN A 50 -9.45 -6.40 12.78
C GLN A 50 -8.97 -6.80 11.37
N LEU A 51 -8.38 -5.86 10.64
CA LEU A 51 -7.84 -6.12 9.32
C LEU A 51 -6.33 -5.99 9.38
N MET A 52 -5.64 -7.06 9.01
CA MET A 52 -4.20 -7.07 8.83
C MET A 52 -3.87 -6.97 7.34
N MET A 53 -2.76 -6.32 7.02
CA MET A 53 -2.25 -6.22 5.66
C MET A 53 -0.88 -6.90 5.60
N THR A 54 -0.71 -7.85 4.69
CA THR A 54 0.57 -8.54 4.45
C THR A 54 0.99 -8.39 2.99
N PRO A 55 2.29 -8.28 2.66
CA PRO A 55 2.73 -8.24 1.27
C PRO A 55 2.14 -9.39 0.45
N TYR A 56 1.68 -9.10 -0.77
CA TYR A 56 1.02 -10.09 -1.62
C TYR A 56 1.98 -11.13 -2.20
N ALA A 57 3.16 -10.69 -2.64
CA ALA A 57 4.19 -11.56 -3.17
C ALA A 57 5.47 -11.47 -2.31
N PRO A 58 5.45 -11.98 -1.06
CA PRO A 58 6.56 -11.80 -0.11
C PRO A 58 7.85 -12.53 -0.51
N TYR A 59 7.76 -13.45 -1.48
CA TYR A 59 8.89 -14.24 -1.97
C TYR A 59 9.46 -13.72 -3.31
N SER A 60 8.99 -12.57 -3.81
CA SER A 60 9.50 -11.96 -5.04
C SER A 60 10.33 -10.71 -4.74
N ASP A 61 11.38 -10.48 -5.54
CA ASP A 61 12.31 -9.34 -5.39
C ASP A 61 11.77 -8.01 -5.97
N GLY A 62 10.45 -7.81 -6.04
CA GLY A 62 9.86 -6.63 -6.64
C GLY A 62 8.48 -6.26 -6.11
N ASP A 63 8.11 -5.00 -6.32
CA ASP A 63 6.83 -4.43 -5.89
C ASP A 63 5.72 -4.59 -6.93
N ILE A 64 6.01 -5.16 -8.11
CA ILE A 64 5.07 -5.25 -9.24
C ILE A 64 4.66 -6.70 -9.43
N VAL A 65 3.35 -6.94 -9.45
CA VAL A 65 2.77 -8.24 -9.80
C VAL A 65 1.80 -8.06 -10.94
N GLU A 66 2.00 -8.83 -12.01
CA GLU A 66 1.04 -8.93 -13.10
C GLU A 66 0.11 -10.12 -12.85
N VAL A 67 -1.19 -9.87 -12.93
CA VAL A 67 -2.22 -10.90 -12.79
C VAL A 67 -3.06 -10.91 -14.06
N LYS A 68 -3.29 -12.09 -14.63
CA LYS A 68 -4.18 -12.20 -15.80
C LYS A 68 -5.59 -11.74 -15.43
N SER A 69 -6.21 -10.94 -16.29
CA SER A 69 -7.53 -10.35 -16.01
C SER A 69 -8.61 -11.42 -15.79
N ASP A 70 -8.47 -12.62 -16.37
CA ASP A 70 -9.37 -13.76 -16.17
C ASP A 70 -9.26 -14.43 -14.78
N LYS A 71 -8.31 -14.00 -13.94
CA LYS A 71 -8.14 -14.45 -12.55
C LYS A 71 -8.66 -13.45 -11.53
N VAL A 72 -9.22 -12.33 -11.99
CA VAL A 72 -9.79 -11.28 -11.16
C VAL A 72 -11.31 -11.40 -11.18
N VAL A 73 -11.91 -11.51 -10.01
CA VAL A 73 -13.37 -11.61 -9.83
C VAL A 73 -14.00 -10.22 -9.82
N SER A 74 -13.37 -9.25 -9.16
CA SER A 74 -13.86 -7.87 -9.11
C SER A 74 -12.73 -6.89 -8.78
N ILE A 75 -12.93 -5.62 -9.16
CA ILE A 75 -12.09 -4.49 -8.80
C ILE A 75 -13.00 -3.43 -8.17
N THR A 76 -12.62 -2.91 -7.01
CA THR A 76 -13.43 -1.96 -6.25
C THR A 76 -12.58 -0.88 -5.57
N LYS A 77 -13.22 0.25 -5.23
CA LYS A 77 -12.59 1.30 -4.44
C LYS A 77 -12.58 0.93 -2.95
N PRO A 78 -11.44 1.04 -2.25
CA PRO A 78 -11.39 0.83 -0.82
C PRO A 78 -12.21 1.90 -0.07
N LYS A 79 -12.72 1.54 1.12
CA LYS A 79 -13.18 2.55 2.08
C LYS A 79 -12.01 3.44 2.50
N GLU A 80 -12.28 4.71 2.81
CA GLU A 80 -11.21 5.69 3.08
C GLU A 80 -10.26 5.25 4.21
N HIS A 81 -10.77 4.72 5.31
CA HIS A 81 -9.92 4.24 6.42
C HIS A 81 -9.02 3.05 6.01
N ILE A 82 -9.47 2.18 5.09
CA ILE A 82 -8.66 1.06 4.57
C ILE A 82 -7.55 1.60 3.67
N LYS A 83 -7.89 2.56 2.81
CA LYS A 83 -6.92 3.25 1.96
C LYS A 83 -5.83 3.93 2.78
N GLN A 84 -6.20 4.63 3.85
CA GLN A 84 -5.24 5.28 4.75
C GLN A 84 -4.35 4.26 5.47
N ASN A 85 -4.92 3.14 5.94
CA ASN A 85 -4.12 2.07 6.54
C ASN A 85 -3.07 1.51 5.56
N TYR A 86 -3.47 1.29 4.30
CA TYR A 86 -2.56 0.86 3.23
C TYR A 86 -1.46 1.88 2.94
N ILE A 87 -1.81 3.17 2.84
CA ILE A 87 -0.82 4.24 2.62
C ILE A 87 0.21 4.25 3.76
N ASN A 88 -0.24 4.23 5.02
CA ASN A 88 0.63 4.23 6.18
C ASN A 88 1.54 2.98 6.24
N SER A 89 1.03 1.82 5.79
CA SER A 89 1.79 0.57 5.77
C SER A 89 2.81 0.48 4.62
N THR A 90 2.61 1.24 3.54
CA THR A 90 3.42 1.15 2.31
C THR A 90 4.29 2.37 2.04
N SER A 91 4.01 3.49 2.69
CA SER A 91 4.91 4.63 2.71
C SER A 91 6.12 4.26 3.54
N SER A 92 7.31 4.37 2.95
CA SER A 92 8.53 4.47 3.75
C SER A 92 8.28 5.61 4.73
N ILE A 93 8.33 5.32 6.03
CA ILE A 93 8.41 6.38 7.02
C ILE A 93 9.63 7.19 6.62
N VAL A 94 9.41 8.37 6.01
CA VAL A 94 10.42 9.41 6.05
C VAL A 94 10.45 9.74 7.52
N THR A 95 11.31 9.07 8.28
CA THR A 95 11.81 9.66 9.52
C THR A 95 12.32 11.01 9.05
N PRO A 96 11.69 12.15 9.43
CA PRO A 96 12.23 13.44 9.07
C PRO A 96 13.68 13.38 9.48
N GLY A 97 14.59 13.37 8.49
CA GLY A 97 15.99 13.02 8.70
C GLY A 97 16.43 13.79 9.93
N LYS A 98 16.96 13.07 10.94
CA LYS A 98 17.34 13.59 12.26
C LYS A 98 17.35 15.09 12.18
N LYS A 99 16.30 15.78 12.68
CA LYS A 99 16.42 17.22 12.89
C LYS A 99 17.65 17.32 13.78
N GLN A 100 18.81 17.62 13.19
CA GLN A 100 19.89 18.20 13.95
C GLN A 100 19.18 19.39 14.57
N LEU A 101 19.08 19.34 15.88
CA LEU A 101 18.76 20.51 16.67
C LEU A 101 19.64 21.60 16.06
N ILE A 102 19.01 22.58 15.42
CA ILE A 102 19.72 23.80 15.09
C ILE A 102 19.89 24.45 16.46
N THR A 103 20.94 24.03 17.18
CA THR A 103 21.34 24.72 18.38
C THR A 103 21.91 26.04 17.90
N GLU A 104 21.27 27.13 18.27
CA GLU A 104 21.86 28.46 18.20
C GLU A 104 23.16 28.46 19.03
N THR A 105 24.28 28.11 18.40
CA THR A 105 25.63 28.27 18.98
C THR A 105 26.63 28.73 17.93
N GLY A 106 26.16 29.14 16.76
CA GLY A 106 26.96 29.79 15.72
C GLY A 106 26.44 31.18 15.41
N LEU A 107 26.27 32.04 16.41
CA LEU A 107 26.21 33.47 16.14
C LEU A 107 27.59 33.90 15.64
N PRO A 108 27.71 34.54 14.46
CA PRO A 108 28.99 35.01 13.98
C PRO A 108 29.50 36.11 14.91
N THR A 109 30.71 35.96 15.46
CA THR A 109 31.40 37.10 16.05
C THR A 109 31.92 37.98 14.92
N LEU A 110 31.54 39.25 14.94
CA LEU A 110 32.10 40.28 14.06
C LEU A 110 33.53 40.55 14.52
N ASP A 111 34.51 40.10 13.73
CA ASP A 111 35.90 40.48 13.92
C ASP A 111 36.09 41.99 13.69
N LYS A 112 36.54 42.70 14.75
CA LYS A 112 37.31 43.94 14.66
C LYS A 112 38.28 44.05 15.83
#